data_AF-A0A2E5B986-F1
#
_entry.id   AF-A0A2E5B986-F1
#
_cell.length_a   1.000
_cell.length_b   1.000
_cell.length_c   1.000
_cell.angle_alpha   90.00
_cell.angle_beta   90.00
_cell.angle_gamma   90.00
#
_symmetry.space_group_name_H-M   'P 1'
#
loop_
_entity.id
_entity.type
_entity.pdbx_description
1 polymer ?
#
loop_
_entity_poly.entity_id
_entity_poly.type
_entity_poly.pdbx_seq_one_letter_code
_entity_poly.pdbx_strand_id
1 'polypeptide(L)'
;MSIFVSNEAKQRFQGFWFGLGIPILVGWGISLLSLIILVNANLGGPYRPVTHIFIILWFLGHLILWPLLSGLMIRRAIKSGNSHCEKGSRLSLKLALIWIAFIISIGTIQTLSGGA
;
A
#
# COMPACT_ATOMS: atom_id res chain seq x y z
N MET A 1 -18.71 -24.46 21.14
CA MET A 1 -18.11 -24.98 19.89
C MET A 1 -16.82 -24.22 19.61
N SER A 2 -15.68 -24.74 20.03
CA SER A 2 -14.38 -24.18 19.64
C SER A 2 -14.08 -24.65 18.23
N ILE A 3 -14.13 -23.72 17.27
CA ILE A 3 -13.73 -23.97 15.89
C ILE A 3 -12.22 -24.19 15.93
N PHE A 4 -11.79 -25.44 16.09
CA PHE A 4 -10.40 -25.84 15.98
C PHE A 4 -10.01 -25.72 14.51
N VAL A 5 -9.65 -24.50 14.09
CA VAL A 5 -8.91 -24.28 12.86
C VAL A 5 -7.62 -25.08 13.00
N SER A 6 -7.41 -26.07 12.15
CA SER A 6 -6.18 -26.85 12.16
C SER A 6 -4.97 -25.92 12.05
N ASN A 7 -3.87 -26.24 12.74
CA ASN A 7 -2.67 -25.40 12.72
C ASN A 7 -2.16 -25.12 11.29
N GLU A 8 -2.41 -26.04 10.36
CA GLU A 8 -2.14 -25.84 8.93
C GLU A 8 -2.99 -24.73 8.31
N ALA A 9 -4.31 -24.74 8.52
CA ALA A 9 -5.19 -23.71 7.99
C ALA A 9 -4.81 -22.31 8.53
N LYS A 10 -4.39 -22.24 9.79
CA LYS A 10 -3.87 -21.02 10.41
C LYS A 10 -2.58 -20.53 9.75
N GLN A 11 -1.60 -21.40 9.51
CA GLN A 11 -0.35 -21.04 8.84
C GLN A 11 -0.55 -20.59 7.40
N ARG A 12 -1.44 -21.25 6.65
CA ARG A 12 -1.79 -20.88 5.28
C ARG A 12 -2.45 -19.50 5.21
N PHE A 13 -3.40 -19.25 6.12
CA PHE A 13 -4.07 -17.97 6.24
C PHE A 13 -3.09 -16.86 6.63
N GLN A 14 -2.22 -17.12 7.61
CA GLN A 14 -1.17 -16.17 8.00
C GLN A 14 -0.23 -15.83 6.84
N GLY A 15 0.25 -16.82 6.08
CA GLY A 15 1.12 -16.58 4.93
C GLY A 15 0.44 -15.71 3.86
N PHE A 16 -0.83 -15.96 3.59
CA PHE A 16 -1.62 -15.15 2.66
C PHE A 16 -1.77 -13.70 3.15
N TRP A 17 -2.18 -13.49 4.40
CA TRP A 17 -2.33 -12.14 4.97
C TRP A 17 -1.02 -11.42 5.16
N PHE A 18 0.07 -12.15 5.37
CA PHE A 18 1.40 -11.55 5.42
C PHE A 18 1.76 -10.98 4.05
N GLY A 19 1.58 -11.75 2.97
CA GLY A 19 1.79 -11.29 1.59
C GLY A 19 0.85 -10.17 1.16
N LEU A 20 -0.41 -10.21 1.60
CA LEU A 20 -1.42 -9.20 1.25
C LEU A 20 -1.28 -7.92 2.08
N GLY A 21 -1.25 -8.08 3.40
CA GLY A 21 -1.42 -7.00 4.36
C GLY A 21 -0.16 -6.15 4.55
N ILE A 22 1.04 -6.73 4.52
CA ILE A 22 2.26 -5.96 4.75
C ILE A 22 2.47 -4.87 3.70
N PRO A 23 2.39 -5.14 2.40
CA PRO A 23 2.56 -4.10 1.39
C PRO A 23 1.51 -2.99 1.52
N ILE A 24 0.25 -3.36 1.83
CA ILE A 24 -0.85 -2.42 2.06
C ILE A 24 -0.53 -1.52 3.27
N LEU A 25 -0.23 -2.14 4.41
CA LEU A 25 0.02 -1.44 5.67
C LEU A 25 1.24 -0.52 5.57
N VAL A 26 2.32 -0.94 4.90
CA VAL A 26 3.49 -0.09 4.75
C VAL A 26 3.21 1.07 3.79
N GLY A 27 2.59 0.79 2.64
CA GLY A 27 2.29 1.85 1.66
C GLY A 27 1.31 2.89 2.20
N TRP A 28 0.19 2.45 2.76
CA TRP A 28 -0.79 3.33 3.39
C TRP A 28 -0.29 3.92 4.70
N GLY A 29 0.46 3.18 5.50
CA GLY A 29 1.01 3.67 6.77
C GLY A 29 1.92 4.87 6.57
N ILE A 30 2.83 4.82 5.61
CA ILE A 30 3.69 5.96 5.26
C ILE A 30 2.85 7.13 4.74
N SER A 31 1.85 6.84 3.91
CA SER A 31 0.97 7.87 3.33
C SER A 31 0.15 8.60 4.40
N LEU A 32 -0.49 7.84 5.30
CA LEU A 32 -1.32 8.34 6.38
C LEU A 32 -0.49 9.06 7.45
N LEU A 33 0.67 8.53 7.82
CA LEU A 33 1.57 9.18 8.76
C LEU A 33 2.07 10.52 8.21
N SER A 34 2.41 10.57 6.92
CA SER A 34 2.80 11.82 6.26
C SER A 34 1.64 12.83 6.23
N LEU A 35 0.42 12.37 5.96
CA LEU A 35 -0.78 13.21 6.00
C LEU A 35 -1.07 13.75 7.41
N ILE A 36 -0.96 12.93 8.45
CA ILE A 36 -1.15 13.35 9.84
C ILE A 36 -0.16 14.45 10.19
N ILE A 37 1.11 14.29 9.81
CA ILE A 37 2.14 15.31 10.02
C ILE A 37 1.82 16.57 9.22
N LEU A 38 1.40 16.45 7.96
CA LEU A 38 1.07 17.60 7.11
C LEU A 38 -0.11 18.42 7.66
N VAL A 39 -1.10 17.75 8.28
CA VAL A 39 -2.31 18.38 8.84
C VAL A 39 -2.07 18.96 10.23
N ASN A 40 -1.31 18.27 11.08
CA ASN A 40 -1.19 18.62 12.50
C ASN A 40 0.11 19.34 12.86
N ALA A 41 1.19 19.11 12.12
CA ALA A 41 2.43 19.82 12.37
C ALA A 41 2.35 21.19 11.72
N ASN A 42 2.67 22.23 12.50
CA ASN A 42 2.78 23.58 12.00
C ASN A 42 4.10 23.73 11.23
N LEU A 43 4.18 23.09 10.05
CA LEU A 43 5.40 22.93 9.25
C LEU A 43 5.91 24.23 8.61
N GLY A 44 5.22 25.36 8.86
CA GLY A 44 5.61 26.68 8.38
C GLY A 44 5.33 26.86 6.89
N GLY A 45 4.05 26.85 6.52
CA GLY A 45 3.58 27.20 5.18
C GLY A 45 3.97 26.20 4.06
N PRO A 46 3.37 26.36 2.86
CA PRO A 46 3.55 25.43 1.75
C PRO A 46 4.93 25.49 1.10
N TYR A 47 5.69 26.58 1.29
CA TYR A 47 6.96 26.83 0.60
C TYR A 47 8.20 26.26 1.30
N ARG A 48 8.03 25.62 2.46
CA ARG A 48 9.17 25.03 3.15
C ARG A 48 9.56 23.67 2.55
N PRO A 49 10.86 23.37 2.46
CA PRO A 49 11.34 22.06 1.98
C PRO A 49 10.75 20.89 2.75
N VAL A 50 10.56 21.05 4.06
CA VAL A 50 9.98 20.01 4.93
C VAL A 50 8.56 19.64 4.50
N THR A 51 7.72 20.62 4.18
CA THR A 51 6.35 20.40 3.68
C THR A 51 6.35 19.59 2.38
N HIS A 52 7.27 19.90 1.46
CA HIS A 52 7.41 19.18 0.19
C HIS A 52 7.82 17.72 0.39
N ILE A 53 8.72 17.45 1.33
CA ILE A 53 9.14 16.07 1.66
C ILE A 53 7.95 15.23 2.10
N PHE A 54 7.09 15.77 2.97
CA PHE A 54 5.91 15.03 3.44
C PHE A 54 4.84 14.86 2.35
N ILE A 55 4.69 15.82 1.44
CA ILE A 55 3.83 15.66 0.26
C ILE A 55 4.36 14.53 -0.63
N ILE A 56 5.67 14.49 -0.90
CA ILE A 56 6.29 13.41 -1.68
C ILE A 56 6.07 12.06 -0.99
N LEU A 57 6.31 11.97 0.33
CA LEU A 57 6.11 10.74 1.10
C LEU A 57 4.64 10.28 1.08
N TRP A 58 3.70 11.22 1.12
CA TRP A 58 2.27 10.93 1.02
C TRP A 58 1.93 10.21 -0.28
N PHE A 59 2.40 10.70 -1.43
CA PHE A 59 2.19 10.03 -2.72
C PHE A 59 3.03 8.76 -2.87
N LEU A 60 4.29 8.79 -2.43
CA LEU A 60 5.26 7.70 -2.60
C LEU A 60 4.81 6.41 -1.90
N GLY A 61 4.18 6.52 -0.73
CA GLY A 61 3.76 5.36 0.07
C GLY A 61 2.84 4.42 -0.71
N HIS A 62 1.66 4.92 -1.09
CA HIS A 62 0.64 4.08 -1.72
C HIS A 62 0.84 3.89 -3.23
N LEU A 63 1.52 4.81 -3.93
CA LEU A 63 1.74 4.69 -5.39
C LEU A 63 2.98 3.89 -5.76
N ILE A 64 4.06 3.97 -4.98
CA ILE A 64 5.35 3.35 -5.34
C ILE A 64 5.73 2.24 -4.36
N LEU A 65 5.76 2.53 -3.06
CA LEU A 65 6.21 1.57 -2.05
C LEU A 65 5.28 0.35 -1.98
N TRP A 66 3.97 0.54 -2.06
CA TRP A 66 3.01 -0.56 -2.05
C TRP A 66 3.21 -1.58 -3.19
N PRO A 67 3.19 -1.20 -4.49
CA PRO A 67 3.42 -2.16 -5.57
C PRO A 67 4.84 -2.75 -5.54
N LEU A 68 5.84 -1.96 -5.16
CA LEU A 68 7.23 -2.42 -5.06
C LEU A 68 7.39 -3.51 -3.98
N LEU A 69 6.85 -3.29 -2.78
CA LEU A 69 6.86 -4.28 -1.70
C LEU A 69 6.07 -5.53 -2.08
N SER A 70 4.92 -5.37 -2.73
CA SER A 70 4.15 -6.52 -3.23
C SER A 70 4.97 -7.33 -4.23
N GLY A 71 5.67 -6.68 -5.16
CA GLY A 71 6.56 -7.34 -6.12
C GLY A 71 7.75 -8.05 -5.47
N LEU A 72 8.39 -7.43 -4.47
CA LEU A 72 9.47 -8.05 -3.71
C LEU A 72 8.99 -9.28 -2.93
N MET A 73 7.80 -9.21 -2.33
CA MET A 73 7.21 -10.33 -1.60
C MET A 73 6.85 -11.49 -2.54
N ILE A 74 6.36 -11.22 -3.75
CA ILE A 74 6.15 -12.26 -4.78
C ILE A 74 7.48 -12.98 -5.08
N ARG A 75 8.54 -12.23 -5.39
CA ARG A 75 9.86 -12.81 -5.71
C ARG A 75 10.39 -13.66 -4.56
N ARG A 76 10.25 -13.16 -3.32
CA ARG A 76 10.65 -13.90 -2.12
C ARG A 76 9.82 -15.17 -1.92
N ALA A 77 8.51 -15.08 -2.08
CA ALA A 77 7.59 -16.19 -1.89
C ALA A 77 7.86 -17.33 -2.89
N ILE A 78 8.14 -17.00 -4.15
CA ILE A 78 8.56 -17.96 -5.18
C ILE A 78 9.85 -18.67 -4.77
N LYS A 79 10.87 -17.90 -4.35
CA LYS A 79 12.16 -18.47 -3.92
C LYS A 79 12.02 -19.39 -2.69
N SER A 80 11.10 -19.09 -1.78
CA SER A 80 10.86 -19.89 -0.58
C SER A 80 9.81 -21.01 -0.75
N GLY A 81 9.23 -21.18 -1.94
CA GLY A 81 8.14 -22.15 -2.17
C GLY A 81 6.84 -21.86 -1.41
N ASN A 82 6.64 -20.63 -0.92
CA ASN A 82 5.48 -20.27 -0.11
C ASN A 82 4.34 -19.78 -1.02
N SER A 83 3.60 -20.73 -1.58
CA SER A 83 2.50 -20.46 -2.53
C SER A 83 1.37 -19.61 -1.95
N HIS A 84 1.15 -19.66 -0.63
CA HIS A 84 0.12 -18.85 0.03
C HIS A 84 0.52 -17.37 0.13
N CYS A 85 1.77 -17.09 0.50
CA CYS A 85 2.33 -15.75 0.51
C CYS A 85 2.39 -15.17 -0.91
N GLU A 86 2.71 -16.00 -1.91
CA GLU A 86 2.70 -15.58 -3.31
C GLU A 86 1.30 -15.12 -3.75
N LYS A 87 0.26 -15.92 -3.48
CA LYS A 87 -1.13 -15.58 -3.80
C LYS A 87 -1.57 -14.28 -3.13
N GLY A 88 -1.27 -14.11 -1.84
CA GLY A 88 -1.56 -12.88 -1.10
C GLY A 88 -0.85 -11.66 -1.68
N SER A 89 0.44 -11.79 -1.99
CA SER A 89 1.26 -10.71 -2.57
C SER A 89 0.82 -10.34 -3.98
N ARG A 90 0.40 -11.31 -4.81
CA ARG A 90 -0.18 -11.06 -6.14
C ARG A 90 -1.51 -10.33 -6.03
N LEU A 91 -2.36 -10.70 -5.08
CA LEU A 91 -3.61 -9.99 -4.83
C LEU A 91 -3.34 -8.55 -4.38
N SER A 92 -2.39 -8.33 -3.46
CA SER A 92 -1.94 -7.00 -3.05
C SER A 92 -1.49 -6.17 -4.25
N LEU A 93 -0.69 -6.74 -5.15
CA LEU A 93 -0.24 -6.04 -6.35
C LEU A 93 -1.40 -5.68 -7.27
N LYS A 94 -2.38 -6.57 -7.45
CA LYS A 94 -3.60 -6.26 -8.23
C LYS A 94 -4.39 -5.10 -7.61
N LEU A 95 -4.57 -5.12 -6.28
CA LEU A 95 -5.21 -4.02 -5.55
C LEU A 95 -4.46 -2.71 -5.73
N ALA A 96 -3.12 -2.71 -5.64
CA ALA A 96 -2.30 -1.54 -5.86
C ALA A 96 -2.48 -0.98 -7.28
N LEU A 97 -2.51 -1.84 -8.31
CA LEU A 97 -2.73 -1.41 -9.70
C LEU A 97 -4.14 -0.83 -9.91
N ILE A 98 -5.17 -1.45 -9.34
CA ILE A 98 -6.54 -0.92 -9.39
C ILE A 98 -6.60 0.44 -8.69
N TRP A 99 -5.93 0.58 -7.55
CA TRP A 99 -5.86 1.83 -6.80
C TRP A 99 -5.17 2.95 -7.59
N ILE A 100 -4.04 2.64 -8.24
CA ILE A 100 -3.34 3.59 -9.13
C ILE A 100 -4.24 4.01 -10.29
N ALA A 101 -4.91 3.04 -10.94
CA ALA A 101 -5.83 3.33 -12.04
C ALA A 101 -6.98 4.24 -11.57
N PHE A 102 -7.54 3.98 -10.39
CA PHE A 102 -8.59 4.80 -9.78
C PHE A 102 -8.13 6.24 -9.53
N ILE A 103 -6.94 6.44 -8.96
CA ILE A 103 -6.36 7.79 -8.75
C ILE A 103 -6.20 8.52 -10.09
N ILE A 104 -5.66 7.85 -11.11
CA ILE A 104 -5.48 8.44 -12.44
C ILE A 104 -6.85 8.81 -13.03
N SER A 105 -7.85 7.93 -12.94
CA SER A 105 -9.21 8.22 -13.45
C SER A 105 -9.86 9.41 -12.76
N ILE A 106 -9.70 9.56 -11.43
CA ILE A 106 -10.20 10.74 -10.73
C ILE A 106 -9.48 11.99 -11.22
N GLY A 107 -8.16 11.94 -11.31
CA GLY A 107 -7.35 13.06 -11.80
C GLY A 107 -7.76 13.50 -13.20
N THR A 108 -7.94 12.54 -14.12
CA THR A 108 -8.37 12.85 -15.49
C THR A 108 -9.78 13.41 -15.55
N ILE A 109 -10.73 12.86 -14.76
CA ILE A 109 -12.09 13.40 -14.66
C ILE A 109 -12.05 14.84 -14.15
N GLN A 110 -11.27 15.14 -13.11
CA GLN A 110 -11.12 16.49 -12.58
C GLN A 110 -10.55 17.46 -13.62
N THR A 111 -9.52 17.05 -14.37
CA THR A 111 -8.96 17.86 -15.46
C THR A 111 -9.98 18.08 -16.58
N LEU A 112 -10.74 17.06 -16.98
CA LEU A 112 -11.78 17.15 -18.00
C LEU A 112 -12.98 18.01 -17.57
N SER A 113 -13.31 18.02 -16.27
CA SER A 113 -14.40 18.82 -15.71
C SER A 113 -14.02 20.28 -15.43
N GLY A 114 -12.83 20.73 -15.85
CA GLY A 114 -12.35 22.10 -15.63
C GLY A 114 -11.90 22.36 -14.18
N GLY A 115 -11.43 21.33 -13.48
CA GLY A 115 -10.80 21.45 -12.17
C GLY A 115 -9.44 22.13 -12.28
N ALA A 116 -9.48 23.47 -12.16
CA ALA A 116 -8.42 24.48 -12.30
C ALA A 116 -7.90 24.70 -13.73
#